data_AF-A0A1A6A430-F1
#
_entry.id   AF-A0A1A6A430-F1
#
_cell.length_a   1.000
_cell.length_b   1.000
_cell.length_c   1.000
_cell.angle_alpha   90.00
_cell.angle_beta   90.00
_cell.angle_gamma   90.00
#
_symmetry.space_group_name_H-M   'P 1'
#
loop_
_entity.id
_entity.type
_entity.pdbx_description
1 polymer ?
#
loop_
_entity_poly.entity_id
_entity_poly.type
_entity_poly.pdbx_seq_one_letter_code
_entity_poly.pdbx_strand_id
1 'polypeptide(L)'
;MLRSTLVNTARRHGARAATHPCPTCTRAQFTSASSTTRRLPDTQSKRYIHAAVGLIAIIGVYAGTRSVIHLESRANVNEEQRKDIDGTVSGAKGSKKAGVMSRIDPQEDLRAEGWEVDGSSNDSDGYLTMAEVASHHLAHDAWVVVEGKVFDVTEFHKNHPGGSQIIVANAGRDVTELFKPVHPPNTLENNLSPECFKGLVNPKEVEESLRAFEAEQARVEKARDALPEVETMLGLEDLEETAQSFLAPRVSNYYSGYSLDGHSASQNRSSFRKCRLVPRVMRDVTSVRPQTKIFGIPSALPIYVSPSSNALLGHPDGELNIVRGAAKTGIVQGVSAAASFPLTEILEEKAKMDEEMGNKMGMVYQVYLSRDREKNVEQLQQVLEGGCQALLLTVDSNVGDHRQVTEKLKGTKGDAEPGIRMGPIENEDQWHDSSQNWDDLQFIQKHAPGLPIYLKGVSHIEDVRLAKKHGLAGCILSNHGGRQLDGARTGFDSLRSIHAQDPQLVKEIELYVDGGCRRGHEVLQALALGAKGVGLGRPFLWAQAAYGEQGVIRAVRILEKEIATAMQLMGVRDLSQIKPDMVECIQEIWK
;
A
#
# COMPACT_ATOMS: atom_id res chain seq x y z
N MET A 1 74.41 16.02 -7.44
CA MET A 1 74.18 15.88 -8.90
C MET A 1 72.84 16.56 -9.18
N LEU A 2 72.85 17.86 -9.52
CA LEU A 2 72.70 18.42 -10.89
C LEU A 2 71.33 18.07 -11.49
N ARG A 3 70.45 18.95 -12.00
CA ARG A 3 70.35 20.41 -12.27
C ARG A 3 68.86 20.65 -12.65
N SER A 4 68.15 21.65 -12.14
CA SER A 4 67.73 22.92 -12.82
C SER A 4 67.43 22.78 -14.34
N THR A 5 66.32 23.28 -14.90
CA THR A 5 66.04 24.74 -15.03
C THR A 5 64.60 25.04 -15.50
N LEU A 6 64.03 26.08 -14.90
CA LEU A 6 63.00 26.99 -15.42
C LEU A 6 63.53 27.84 -16.60
N VAL A 7 62.62 28.49 -17.36
CA VAL A 7 62.50 29.96 -17.53
C VAL A 7 61.93 30.37 -18.91
N ASN A 8 60.75 31.02 -18.86
CA ASN A 8 60.28 32.26 -19.55
C ASN A 8 60.42 32.45 -21.10
N THR A 9 59.68 33.30 -21.83
CA THR A 9 59.00 34.58 -21.52
C THR A 9 58.12 35.06 -22.71
N ALA A 10 56.99 35.71 -22.38
CA ALA A 10 56.51 37.05 -22.80
C ALA A 10 56.00 37.45 -24.22
N ARG A 11 54.79 38.09 -24.17
CA ARG A 11 54.31 39.35 -24.84
C ARG A 11 54.02 39.29 -26.37
N ARG A 12 53.09 40.03 -27.00
CA ARG A 12 52.15 41.15 -26.69
C ARG A 12 51.17 41.34 -27.88
N HIS A 13 49.98 41.87 -27.59
CA HIS A 13 49.07 42.75 -28.39
C HIS A 13 48.61 42.44 -29.83
N GLY A 14 47.30 42.60 -30.06
CA GLY A 14 46.72 42.94 -31.38
C GLY A 14 45.21 42.78 -31.45
N ALA A 15 44.47 43.89 -31.43
CA ALA A 15 43.02 43.96 -31.61
C ALA A 15 42.61 43.85 -33.10
N ARG A 16 41.44 43.25 -33.40
CA ARG A 16 40.38 43.80 -34.28
C ARG A 16 39.20 42.82 -34.45
N ALA A 17 38.07 43.43 -34.79
CA ALA A 17 36.70 42.95 -34.71
C ALA A 17 36.19 42.17 -35.94
N ALA A 18 35.14 41.37 -35.74
CA ALA A 18 34.02 41.08 -36.66
C ALA A 18 32.95 40.31 -35.86
N THR A 19 31.88 40.95 -35.35
CA THR A 19 30.54 41.16 -35.96
C THR A 19 29.79 39.89 -36.37
N HIS A 20 28.79 39.48 -35.56
CA HIS A 20 27.35 39.24 -35.88
C HIS A 20 26.65 38.18 -34.98
N PRO A 21 25.31 38.22 -34.82
CA PRO A 21 24.66 38.36 -33.50
C PRO A 21 23.66 37.24 -33.14
N CYS A 22 22.88 37.49 -32.08
CA CYS A 22 21.51 37.02 -31.75
C CYS A 22 21.35 35.98 -30.61
N PRO A 23 20.19 36.01 -29.90
CA PRO A 23 20.18 36.36 -28.48
C PRO A 23 19.21 35.50 -27.64
N THR A 24 18.94 35.98 -26.42
CA THR A 24 17.73 35.74 -25.59
C THR A 24 17.59 34.40 -24.87
N CYS A 25 18.13 34.44 -23.66
CA CYS A 25 17.61 33.80 -22.46
C CYS A 25 16.11 34.11 -22.28
N THR A 26 15.25 33.10 -22.25
CA THR A 26 13.83 33.24 -21.85
C THR A 26 13.59 32.60 -20.49
N ARG A 27 13.24 33.49 -19.56
CA ARG A 27 12.82 33.28 -18.18
C ARG A 27 11.33 32.93 -18.24
N ALA A 28 10.94 31.70 -17.88
CA ALA A 28 9.52 31.36 -17.79
C ALA A 28 8.93 31.97 -16.51
N GLN A 29 8.14 33.03 -16.68
CA GLN A 29 7.28 33.59 -15.65
C GLN A 29 5.97 32.79 -15.60
N PHE A 30 5.58 32.36 -14.41
CA PHE A 30 4.21 31.96 -14.10
C PHE A 30 3.31 33.19 -14.19
N THR A 31 2.29 33.15 -15.06
CA THR A 31 1.21 34.14 -15.08
C THR A 31 -0.10 33.49 -14.67
N SER A 32 -0.73 34.10 -13.68
CA SER A 32 -2.09 33.88 -13.19
C SER A 32 -3.14 34.10 -14.30
N ALA A 33 -4.05 33.16 -14.49
CA ALA A 33 -5.19 33.31 -15.37
C ALA A 33 -6.43 33.76 -14.57
N SER A 34 -6.94 34.95 -14.92
CA SER A 34 -8.21 35.50 -14.48
C SER A 34 -9.37 34.92 -15.30
N SER A 35 -10.48 34.68 -14.61
CA SER A 35 -11.76 34.20 -15.08
C SER A 35 -12.35 34.99 -16.26
N THR A 36 -12.83 34.28 -17.28
CA THR A 36 -13.92 34.77 -18.14
C THR A 36 -14.88 33.63 -18.48
N THR A 37 -16.10 33.77 -17.98
CA THR A 37 -17.26 32.91 -18.23
C THR A 37 -17.68 32.95 -19.70
N ARG A 38 -17.82 31.78 -20.33
CA ARG A 38 -18.50 31.61 -21.62
C ARG A 38 -19.54 30.50 -21.52
N ARG A 39 -20.82 30.87 -21.63
CA ARG A 39 -21.95 29.94 -21.81
C ARG A 39 -22.02 29.47 -23.26
N LEU A 40 -22.30 28.19 -23.46
CA LEU A 40 -22.71 27.54 -24.72
C LEU A 40 -23.60 26.31 -24.38
N PRO A 41 -24.39 25.78 -25.34
CA PRO A 41 -25.84 25.65 -25.19
C PRO A 41 -26.37 24.23 -24.89
N ASP A 42 -27.62 24.26 -24.49
CA ASP A 42 -28.53 23.18 -24.12
C ASP A 42 -28.85 22.24 -25.29
N THR A 43 -28.36 20.99 -25.23
CA THR A 43 -29.01 19.78 -25.77
C THR A 43 -28.23 18.52 -25.34
N GLN A 44 -28.61 17.92 -24.19
CA GLN A 44 -28.57 16.45 -23.98
C GLN A 44 -29.24 16.06 -22.65
N SER A 45 -30.44 16.59 -22.44
CA SER A 45 -31.35 16.20 -21.36
C SER A 45 -32.04 14.87 -21.75
N LYS A 46 -31.42 13.72 -21.40
CA LYS A 46 -32.10 12.40 -21.25
C LYS A 46 -31.26 11.22 -20.71
N ARG A 47 -30.28 11.45 -19.82
CA ARG A 47 -29.55 10.36 -19.12
C ARG A 47 -29.34 10.54 -17.60
N TYR A 48 -30.09 11.44 -16.95
CA TYR A 48 -29.89 11.82 -15.54
C TYR A 48 -31.04 11.44 -14.58
N ILE A 49 -31.66 10.26 -14.74
CA ILE A 49 -32.69 9.80 -13.78
C ILE A 49 -32.30 8.53 -12.99
N HIS A 50 -31.24 7.80 -13.37
CA HIS A 50 -30.77 6.63 -12.59
C HIS A 50 -29.49 6.87 -11.76
N ALA A 51 -28.81 8.00 -11.91
CA ALA A 51 -27.62 8.35 -11.10
C ALA A 51 -27.95 9.16 -9.83
N ALA A 52 -29.19 9.64 -9.67
CA ALA A 52 -29.59 10.51 -8.55
C ALA A 52 -30.08 9.74 -7.31
N VAL A 53 -30.36 8.44 -7.41
CA VAL A 53 -30.84 7.62 -6.28
C VAL A 53 -29.69 6.98 -5.50
N GLY A 54 -28.53 6.72 -6.13
CA GLY A 54 -27.33 6.20 -5.46
C GLY A 54 -26.49 7.25 -4.72
N LEU A 55 -26.56 8.53 -5.13
CA LEU A 55 -25.74 9.59 -4.56
C LEU A 55 -26.30 10.14 -3.22
N ILE A 56 -27.60 9.94 -2.95
CA ILE A 56 -28.26 10.41 -1.72
C ILE A 56 -28.00 9.44 -0.55
N ALA A 57 -27.73 8.16 -0.80
CA ALA A 57 -27.39 7.19 0.24
C ALA A 57 -25.97 7.38 0.81
N ILE A 58 -25.02 7.84 0.00
CA ILE A 58 -23.60 7.95 0.40
C ILE A 58 -23.34 9.23 1.23
N ILE A 59 -24.05 10.33 0.95
CA ILE A 59 -23.91 11.57 1.72
C ILE A 59 -24.71 11.52 3.04
N GLY A 60 -25.81 10.74 3.08
CA GLY A 60 -26.67 10.62 4.26
C GLY A 60 -26.05 9.87 5.44
N VAL A 61 -25.07 9.00 5.20
CA VAL A 61 -24.40 8.22 6.26
C VAL A 61 -23.18 8.95 6.84
N TYR A 62 -22.55 9.86 6.09
CA TYR A 62 -21.31 10.54 6.52
C TYR A 62 -21.46 11.99 6.99
N ALA A 63 -22.60 12.65 6.78
CA ALA A 63 -22.81 14.05 7.19
C ALA A 63 -23.70 14.25 8.43
N GLY A 64 -24.07 13.18 9.13
CA GLY A 64 -25.24 13.15 10.03
C GLY A 64 -25.02 12.81 11.50
N THR A 65 -23.84 13.04 12.11
CA THR A 65 -23.65 12.87 13.57
C THR A 65 -23.07 14.13 14.22
N ARG A 66 -23.67 15.27 13.92
CA ARG A 66 -23.70 16.43 14.82
C ARG A 66 -25.15 16.77 15.15
N SER A 67 -25.72 16.12 16.16
CA SER A 67 -26.67 16.71 17.13
C SER A 67 -27.25 15.62 18.04
N VAL A 68 -26.96 15.79 19.33
CA VAL A 68 -27.57 15.09 20.46
C VAL A 68 -29.06 15.44 20.52
N ILE A 69 -29.96 14.45 20.49
CA ILE A 69 -31.32 14.60 21.05
C ILE A 69 -31.71 13.32 21.80
N HIS A 70 -31.78 13.46 23.13
CA HIS A 70 -32.51 12.60 24.05
C HIS A 70 -33.98 12.48 23.63
N LEU A 71 -34.52 11.26 23.54
CA LEU A 71 -35.96 11.04 23.67
C LEU A 71 -36.24 9.85 24.60
N GLU A 72 -37.01 10.16 25.64
CA GLU A 72 -37.37 9.33 26.77
C GLU A 72 -38.42 8.26 26.43
N SER A 73 -38.49 7.30 27.34
CA SER A 73 -39.49 6.25 27.50
C SER A 73 -40.96 6.67 27.32
N ARG A 74 -41.74 5.76 26.72
CA ARG A 74 -43.12 5.29 27.06
C ARG A 74 -44.04 5.26 25.85
N ALA A 75 -44.54 4.06 25.53
CA ALA A 75 -45.97 3.83 25.28
C ALA A 75 -46.25 2.32 25.26
N ASN A 76 -47.08 1.91 26.22
CA ASN A 76 -47.63 0.57 26.40
C ASN A 76 -49.07 0.60 25.83
N VAL A 77 -49.37 -0.08 24.72
CA VAL A 77 -50.73 -0.34 24.18
C VAL A 77 -50.52 -1.36 23.02
N ASN A 78 -51.20 -2.49 22.82
CA ASN A 78 -52.41 -3.08 23.39
C ASN A 78 -52.36 -4.61 23.25
N GLU A 79 -52.92 -5.25 24.25
CA GLU A 79 -53.39 -6.62 24.33
C GLU A 79 -54.86 -6.63 23.87
N GLU A 80 -55.25 -7.47 22.90
CA GLU A 80 -56.60 -8.05 22.83
C GLU A 80 -56.74 -9.04 21.65
N GLN A 81 -56.95 -10.32 21.97
CA GLN A 81 -58.08 -11.16 21.52
C GLN A 81 -57.71 -12.66 21.55
N ARG A 82 -58.15 -13.35 22.61
CA ARG A 82 -59.04 -14.54 22.57
C ARG A 82 -59.20 -15.14 23.99
N LYS A 83 -60.35 -14.89 24.60
CA LYS A 83 -61.05 -15.84 25.51
C LYS A 83 -61.82 -16.82 24.60
N ASP A 84 -62.00 -18.10 24.92
CA ASP A 84 -62.91 -18.65 25.94
C ASP A 84 -62.43 -20.04 26.44
N ILE A 85 -62.36 -20.28 27.76
CA ILE A 85 -63.33 -20.98 28.64
C ILE A 85 -63.43 -22.51 28.42
N ASP A 86 -62.76 -23.26 29.29
CA ASP A 86 -63.30 -24.38 30.11
C ASP A 86 -62.21 -24.77 31.11
N GLY A 87 -62.55 -24.71 32.40
CA GLY A 87 -61.71 -25.21 33.48
C GLY A 87 -62.09 -26.63 33.85
N THR A 88 -61.14 -27.56 33.73
CA THR A 88 -61.14 -28.81 34.49
C THR A 88 -59.71 -29.29 34.74
N VAL A 89 -59.33 -29.31 36.02
CA VAL A 89 -58.15 -30.03 36.51
C VAL A 89 -58.56 -31.47 36.75
N SER A 90 -57.99 -32.41 36.01
CA SER A 90 -57.90 -33.82 36.45
C SER A 90 -56.62 -34.45 35.92
N GLY A 91 -55.89 -35.11 36.81
CA GLY A 91 -54.58 -35.68 36.53
C GLY A 91 -54.68 -36.97 35.71
N ALA A 92 -53.71 -37.15 34.82
CA ALA A 92 -53.35 -38.45 34.28
C ALA A 92 -51.84 -38.52 34.08
N LYS A 93 -51.22 -39.52 34.74
CA LYS A 93 -49.83 -39.95 34.52
C LYS A 93 -49.66 -40.34 33.05
N GLY A 94 -48.74 -39.70 32.34
CA GLY A 94 -48.40 -40.03 30.95
C GLY A 94 -46.88 -39.98 30.75
N SER A 95 -46.34 -41.08 30.28
CA SER A 95 -44.92 -41.40 30.09
C SER A 95 -44.12 -40.40 29.25
N LYS A 96 -42.88 -40.14 29.67
CA LYS A 96 -41.82 -39.54 28.85
C LYS A 96 -41.67 -40.30 27.52
N LYS A 97 -42.00 -39.66 26.41
CA LYS A 97 -41.37 -39.92 25.11
C LYS A 97 -40.58 -38.66 24.74
N ALA A 98 -39.26 -38.80 24.69
CA ALA A 98 -38.40 -37.81 24.08
C ALA A 98 -38.83 -37.66 22.62
N GLY A 99 -39.33 -36.48 22.26
CA GLY A 99 -39.48 -36.10 20.86
C GLY A 99 -38.09 -35.93 20.29
N VAL A 100 -37.74 -36.75 19.31
CA VAL A 100 -36.59 -36.55 18.44
C VAL A 100 -36.86 -35.24 17.69
N MET A 101 -36.14 -34.17 18.03
CA MET A 101 -35.97 -33.05 17.10
C MET A 101 -35.26 -33.64 15.88
N SER A 102 -35.93 -33.66 14.72
CA SER A 102 -35.24 -33.95 13.46
C SER A 102 -34.11 -32.92 13.32
N ARG A 103 -32.86 -33.38 13.38
CA ARG A 103 -31.74 -32.58 12.88
C ARG A 103 -32.02 -32.37 11.40
N ILE A 104 -32.42 -31.14 11.03
CA ILE A 104 -32.36 -30.71 9.64
C ILE A 104 -30.88 -30.82 9.28
N ASP A 105 -30.55 -31.66 8.30
CA ASP A 105 -29.19 -31.79 7.81
C ASP A 105 -28.87 -30.55 6.95
N PRO A 106 -28.03 -29.62 7.42
CA PRO A 106 -27.72 -28.40 6.66
C PRO A 106 -27.09 -28.73 5.29
N GLN A 107 -26.58 -29.94 5.11
CA GLN A 107 -25.99 -30.41 3.85
C GLN A 107 -27.04 -30.72 2.77
N GLU A 108 -28.29 -31.05 3.14
CA GLU A 108 -29.36 -31.28 2.14
C GLU A 108 -29.84 -29.96 1.52
N ASP A 109 -29.98 -28.90 2.31
CA ASP A 109 -30.37 -27.57 1.83
C ASP A 109 -29.27 -26.92 0.98
N LEU A 110 -27.99 -27.09 1.36
CA LEU A 110 -26.85 -26.61 0.56
C LEU A 110 -26.77 -27.26 -0.82
N ARG A 111 -27.05 -28.57 -0.92
CA ARG A 111 -27.09 -29.27 -2.21
C ARG A 111 -28.25 -28.81 -3.09
N ALA A 112 -29.39 -28.46 -2.50
CA ALA A 112 -30.53 -27.90 -3.24
C ALA A 112 -30.24 -26.49 -3.81
N GLU A 113 -29.35 -25.74 -3.16
CA GLU A 113 -28.88 -24.41 -3.58
C GLU A 113 -27.64 -24.45 -4.49
N GLY A 114 -27.13 -25.65 -4.80
CA GLY A 114 -26.03 -25.84 -5.75
C GLY A 114 -24.62 -25.74 -5.15
N TRP A 115 -24.49 -25.74 -3.83
CA TRP A 115 -23.21 -25.64 -3.12
C TRP A 115 -22.76 -27.03 -2.61
N GLU A 116 -21.58 -27.50 -3.03
CA GLU A 116 -20.96 -28.74 -2.54
C GLU A 116 -19.84 -28.43 -1.53
N VAL A 117 -19.79 -29.19 -0.43
CA VAL A 117 -18.73 -29.07 0.60
C VAL A 117 -17.65 -30.10 0.29
N ASP A 118 -16.41 -29.65 0.08
CA ASP A 118 -15.27 -30.57 -0.02
C ASP A 118 -14.93 -31.07 1.39
N GLY A 119 -14.84 -32.39 1.58
CA GLY A 119 -14.94 -33.06 2.88
C GLY A 119 -13.75 -32.92 3.84
N SER A 120 -13.16 -31.73 4.00
CA SER A 120 -11.92 -31.50 4.77
C SER A 120 -12.08 -30.73 6.08
N SER A 121 -13.29 -30.60 6.64
CA SER A 121 -13.48 -29.95 7.95
C SER A 121 -12.98 -30.86 9.10
N ASN A 122 -11.89 -30.46 9.75
CA ASN A 122 -11.19 -31.22 10.79
C ASN A 122 -11.77 -31.08 12.21
N ASP A 123 -13.03 -30.65 12.37
CA ASP A 123 -13.73 -30.63 13.65
C ASP A 123 -15.05 -31.41 13.58
N SER A 124 -15.42 -32.05 14.69
CA SER A 124 -16.45 -33.10 14.77
C SER A 124 -17.88 -32.70 14.39
N ASP A 125 -18.13 -31.43 14.04
CA ASP A 125 -19.45 -30.86 13.73
C ASP A 125 -19.56 -30.22 12.32
N GLY A 126 -18.51 -30.19 11.49
CA GLY A 126 -18.61 -29.78 10.07
C GLY A 126 -18.71 -28.27 9.80
N TYR A 127 -18.43 -27.41 10.78
CA TYR A 127 -18.41 -25.95 10.64
C TYR A 127 -16.97 -25.39 10.63
N LEU A 128 -16.76 -24.32 9.87
CA LEU A 128 -15.59 -23.44 9.99
C LEU A 128 -15.76 -22.54 11.22
N THR A 129 -14.64 -22.13 11.82
CA THR A 129 -14.64 -21.16 12.92
C THR A 129 -14.55 -19.73 12.37
N MET A 130 -15.11 -18.75 13.08
CA MET A 130 -14.93 -17.33 12.75
C MET A 130 -13.48 -16.89 12.92
N ALA A 131 -12.70 -17.55 13.78
CA ALA A 131 -11.26 -17.30 13.88
C ALA A 131 -10.52 -17.65 12.59
N GLU A 132 -10.89 -18.77 11.95
CA GLU A 132 -10.36 -19.18 10.65
C GLU A 132 -10.81 -18.23 9.55
N VAL A 133 -12.10 -17.90 9.45
CA VAL A 133 -12.60 -16.92 8.48
C VAL A 133 -11.89 -15.58 8.64
N ALA A 134 -11.76 -15.10 9.88
CA ALA A 134 -11.05 -13.86 10.19
C ALA A 134 -9.60 -13.90 9.72
N SER A 135 -8.97 -15.07 9.55
CA SER A 135 -7.60 -15.18 9.03
C SER A 135 -7.45 -14.63 7.60
N HIS A 136 -8.52 -14.73 6.79
CA HIS A 136 -8.64 -14.34 5.37
C HIS A 136 -9.25 -12.93 5.23
N HIS A 137 -8.43 -11.91 5.50
CA HIS A 137 -8.82 -10.51 5.69
C HIS A 137 -7.98 -9.51 4.86
N LEU A 138 -7.22 -10.00 3.89
CA LEU A 138 -6.34 -9.19 3.04
C LEU A 138 -6.94 -9.11 1.64
N ALA A 139 -6.61 -8.08 0.86
CA ALA A 139 -7.16 -7.96 -0.50
C ALA A 139 -6.84 -9.18 -1.39
N HIS A 140 -5.66 -9.78 -1.24
CA HIS A 140 -5.24 -10.98 -1.97
C HIS A 140 -5.58 -12.30 -1.25
N ASP A 141 -6.34 -12.25 -0.17
CA ASP A 141 -6.71 -13.39 0.68
C ASP A 141 -7.94 -13.00 1.51
N ALA A 142 -9.11 -12.93 0.86
CA ALA A 142 -10.34 -12.33 1.37
C ALA A 142 -11.51 -13.32 1.38
N TRP A 143 -11.93 -13.74 2.56
CA TRP A 143 -13.19 -14.49 2.74
C TRP A 143 -14.26 -13.62 3.38
N VAL A 144 -15.53 -13.92 3.13
CA VAL A 144 -16.67 -13.28 3.79
C VAL A 144 -17.71 -14.31 4.20
N VAL A 145 -18.47 -14.03 5.24
CA VAL A 145 -19.66 -14.80 5.61
C VAL A 145 -20.90 -14.06 5.14
N VAL A 146 -21.78 -14.76 4.42
CA VAL A 146 -23.12 -14.28 4.08
C VAL A 146 -24.12 -15.36 4.44
N GLU A 147 -25.05 -15.05 5.33
CA GLU A 147 -26.09 -15.97 5.82
C GLU A 147 -25.52 -17.27 6.39
N GLY A 148 -24.40 -17.18 7.12
CA GLY A 148 -23.72 -18.33 7.71
C GLY A 148 -22.92 -19.19 6.73
N LYS A 149 -22.85 -18.81 5.44
CA LYS A 149 -22.04 -19.44 4.40
C LYS A 149 -20.75 -18.64 4.18
N VAL A 150 -19.62 -19.33 4.09
CA VAL A 150 -18.30 -18.72 3.87
C VAL A 150 -17.97 -18.76 2.38
N PHE A 151 -17.57 -17.61 1.83
CA PHE A 151 -17.15 -17.47 0.45
C PHE A 151 -15.77 -16.83 0.34
N ASP A 152 -14.92 -17.41 -0.49
CA ASP A 152 -13.71 -16.80 -0.98
C ASP A 152 -14.02 -15.82 -2.11
N VAL A 153 -13.85 -14.54 -1.81
CA VAL A 153 -14.13 -13.41 -2.70
C VAL A 153 -12.85 -12.72 -3.18
N THR A 154 -11.70 -13.38 -3.04
CA THR A 154 -10.37 -12.85 -3.36
C THR A 154 -10.23 -12.39 -4.81
N GLU A 155 -10.81 -13.11 -5.77
CA GLU A 155 -10.82 -12.65 -7.17
C GLU A 155 -12.05 -11.80 -7.50
N PHE A 156 -13.18 -12.09 -6.85
CA PHE A 156 -14.45 -11.42 -7.13
C PHE A 156 -14.45 -9.94 -6.72
N HIS A 157 -13.80 -9.58 -5.61
CA HIS A 157 -13.88 -8.23 -5.06
C HIS A 157 -13.44 -7.15 -6.07
N LYS A 158 -12.52 -7.47 -6.97
CA LYS A 158 -11.99 -6.57 -8.01
C LYS A 158 -13.04 -6.14 -9.03
N ASN A 159 -14.04 -6.99 -9.25
CA ASN A 159 -15.10 -6.82 -10.26
C ASN A 159 -16.45 -6.45 -9.65
N HIS A 160 -16.49 -6.21 -8.32
CA HIS A 160 -17.73 -5.95 -7.62
C HIS A 160 -18.35 -4.60 -8.04
N PRO A 161 -19.62 -4.56 -8.50
CA PRO A 161 -20.27 -3.33 -8.98
C PRO A 161 -20.36 -2.21 -7.95
N GLY A 162 -20.39 -2.53 -6.65
CA GLY A 162 -20.37 -1.56 -5.56
C GLY A 162 -18.98 -1.02 -5.20
N GLY A 163 -17.96 -1.38 -5.98
CA GLY A 163 -16.55 -1.13 -5.68
C GLY A 163 -15.96 -2.22 -4.79
N SER A 164 -14.66 -2.42 -4.91
CA SER A 164 -13.91 -3.45 -4.16
C SER A 164 -13.75 -3.08 -2.69
N GLN A 165 -13.65 -1.77 -2.41
CA GLN A 165 -13.46 -1.20 -1.09
C GLN A 165 -14.40 -1.77 -0.01
N ILE A 166 -15.68 -1.98 -0.35
CA ILE A 166 -16.68 -2.45 0.62
C ILE A 166 -16.46 -3.92 1.00
N ILE A 167 -15.92 -4.72 0.09
CA ILE A 167 -15.58 -6.13 0.34
C ILE A 167 -14.27 -6.20 1.10
N VAL A 168 -13.21 -5.56 0.62
CA VAL A 168 -11.88 -5.65 1.24
C VAL A 168 -11.89 -5.06 2.66
N ALA A 169 -12.62 -3.95 2.89
CA ALA A 169 -12.78 -3.39 4.22
C ALA A 169 -13.49 -4.33 5.21
N ASN A 170 -14.26 -5.30 4.71
CA ASN A 170 -15.03 -6.26 5.50
C ASN A 170 -14.59 -7.72 5.33
N ALA A 171 -13.44 -7.96 4.71
CA ALA A 171 -12.87 -9.29 4.57
C ALA A 171 -12.58 -9.90 5.96
N GLY A 172 -12.79 -11.21 6.06
CA GLY A 172 -12.69 -12.02 7.26
C GLY A 172 -13.86 -11.87 8.23
N ARG A 173 -15.04 -11.44 7.76
CA ARG A 173 -16.21 -11.13 8.62
C ARG A 173 -17.51 -11.62 8.05
N ASP A 174 -18.54 -11.61 8.89
CA ASP A 174 -19.92 -11.66 8.44
C ASP A 174 -20.38 -10.30 7.92
N VAL A 175 -20.87 -10.30 6.69
CA VAL A 175 -21.35 -9.13 5.95
C VAL A 175 -22.83 -9.26 5.57
N THR A 176 -23.56 -10.18 6.18
CA THR A 176 -24.97 -10.50 5.86
C THR A 176 -25.86 -9.27 5.90
N GLU A 177 -25.74 -8.45 6.95
CA GLU A 177 -26.55 -7.24 7.13
C GLU A 177 -26.17 -6.11 6.16
N LEU A 178 -24.93 -6.11 5.65
CA LEU A 178 -24.50 -5.20 4.59
C LEU A 178 -24.96 -5.69 3.22
N PHE A 179 -25.03 -7.01 3.02
CA PHE A 179 -25.33 -7.65 1.75
C PHE A 179 -26.82 -7.68 1.43
N LYS A 180 -27.66 -8.15 2.36
CA LYS A 180 -29.11 -8.39 2.16
C LYS A 180 -29.91 -7.20 1.63
N PRO A 181 -29.72 -5.96 2.15
CA PRO A 181 -30.56 -4.83 1.75
C PRO A 181 -30.30 -4.35 0.33
N VAL A 182 -29.13 -4.66 -0.24
CA VAL A 182 -28.64 -4.06 -1.49
C VAL A 182 -28.46 -5.07 -2.63
N HIS A 183 -28.58 -6.38 -2.36
CA HIS A 183 -28.47 -7.44 -3.36
C HIS A 183 -29.77 -8.25 -3.50
N PRO A 184 -30.22 -8.54 -4.74
CA PRO A 184 -31.34 -9.47 -4.96
C PRO A 184 -31.07 -10.87 -4.41
N PRO A 185 -32.10 -11.68 -4.13
CA PRO A 185 -31.94 -13.10 -3.84
C PRO A 185 -31.15 -13.82 -4.95
N ASN A 186 -30.41 -14.86 -4.58
CA ASN A 186 -29.56 -15.67 -5.47
C ASN A 186 -28.37 -14.92 -6.10
N THR A 187 -27.99 -13.74 -5.58
CA THR A 187 -26.87 -12.97 -6.14
C THR A 187 -25.55 -13.72 -6.04
N LEU A 188 -25.32 -14.50 -4.97
CA LEU A 188 -24.07 -15.23 -4.78
C LEU A 188 -23.95 -16.38 -5.78
N GLU A 189 -25.01 -17.17 -5.93
CA GLU A 189 -25.12 -18.33 -6.83
C GLU A 189 -24.95 -17.93 -8.30
N ASN A 190 -25.42 -16.72 -8.66
CA ASN A 190 -25.35 -16.23 -10.03
C ASN A 190 -24.00 -15.60 -10.41
N ASN A 191 -23.19 -15.19 -9.43
CA ASN A 191 -21.98 -14.38 -9.68
C ASN A 191 -20.69 -14.99 -9.13
N LEU A 192 -20.76 -15.97 -8.21
CA LEU A 192 -19.61 -16.71 -7.69
C LEU A 192 -19.63 -18.14 -8.24
N SER A 193 -18.44 -18.69 -8.51
CA SER A 193 -18.32 -20.11 -8.85
C SER A 193 -18.56 -20.98 -7.61
N PRO A 194 -19.00 -22.25 -7.77
CA PRO A 194 -19.12 -23.19 -6.65
C PRO A 194 -17.86 -23.33 -5.81
N GLU A 195 -16.67 -23.20 -6.43
CA GLU A 195 -15.35 -23.26 -5.78
C GLU A 195 -15.08 -22.12 -4.77
N CYS A 196 -15.82 -21.01 -4.89
CA CYS A 196 -15.76 -19.91 -3.94
C CYS A 196 -16.36 -20.31 -2.59
N PHE A 197 -17.29 -21.25 -2.53
CA PHE A 197 -17.90 -21.68 -1.26
C PHE A 197 -16.92 -22.54 -0.46
N LYS A 198 -16.70 -22.18 0.81
CA LYS A 198 -15.73 -22.84 1.71
C LYS A 198 -16.38 -23.65 2.82
N GLY A 199 -17.64 -23.38 3.14
CA GLY A 199 -18.38 -24.11 4.17
C GLY A 199 -19.33 -23.23 4.97
N LEU A 200 -19.79 -23.75 6.10
CA LEU A 200 -20.70 -23.05 7.02
C LEU A 200 -19.97 -22.61 8.28
N VAL A 201 -20.44 -21.55 8.93
CA VAL A 201 -20.02 -21.14 10.28
C VAL A 201 -21.16 -21.27 11.28
N ASN A 202 -20.81 -21.40 12.57
CA ASN A 202 -21.81 -21.47 13.65
C ASN A 202 -22.51 -20.10 13.82
N PRO A 203 -23.86 -20.02 13.74
CA PRO A 203 -24.59 -18.75 13.86
C PRO A 203 -24.34 -17.98 15.16
N LYS A 204 -24.08 -18.68 16.28
CA LYS A 204 -23.74 -18.02 17.54
C LYS A 204 -22.37 -17.33 17.49
N GLU A 205 -21.40 -18.00 16.88
CA GLU A 205 -20.05 -17.47 16.72
C GLU A 205 -20.03 -16.27 15.77
N VAL A 206 -20.86 -16.30 14.73
CA VAL A 206 -21.11 -15.15 13.84
C VAL A 206 -21.60 -13.93 14.60
N GLU A 207 -22.66 -14.08 15.42
CA GLU A 207 -23.24 -12.96 16.17
C GLU A 207 -22.24 -12.37 17.17
N GLU A 208 -21.49 -13.22 17.87
CA GLU A 208 -20.45 -12.80 18.80
C GLU A 208 -19.31 -12.07 18.07
N SER A 209 -18.87 -12.60 16.92
CA SER A 209 -17.83 -11.99 16.08
C SER A 209 -18.24 -10.62 15.54
N LEU A 210 -19.49 -10.46 15.09
CA LEU A 210 -20.00 -9.19 14.58
C LEU A 210 -20.04 -8.12 15.68
N ARG A 211 -20.60 -8.45 16.86
CA ARG A 211 -20.63 -7.53 18.00
C ARG A 211 -19.23 -7.11 18.45
N ALA A 212 -18.28 -8.06 18.48
CA ALA A 212 -16.89 -7.77 18.84
C ALA A 212 -16.23 -6.82 17.82
N PHE A 213 -16.51 -7.02 16.53
CA PHE A 213 -16.01 -6.17 15.47
C PHE A 213 -16.57 -4.74 15.55
N GLU A 214 -17.89 -4.57 15.70
CA GLU A 214 -18.52 -3.25 15.83
C GLU A 214 -18.00 -2.48 17.05
N ALA A 215 -17.85 -3.17 18.19
CA ALA A 215 -17.27 -2.59 19.40
C ALA A 215 -15.82 -2.13 19.17
N GLU A 216 -15.04 -2.91 18.42
CA GLU A 216 -13.66 -2.56 18.08
C GLU A 216 -13.58 -1.36 17.12
N GLN A 217 -14.44 -1.28 16.11
CA GLN A 217 -14.50 -0.10 15.23
C GLN A 217 -14.87 1.16 16.00
N ALA A 218 -15.91 1.09 16.83
CA ALA A 218 -16.32 2.22 17.67
C ALA A 218 -15.20 2.65 18.63
N ARG A 219 -14.41 1.69 19.16
CA ARG A 219 -13.24 1.98 19.99
C ARG A 219 -12.15 2.70 19.19
N VAL A 220 -11.83 2.22 17.99
CA VAL A 220 -10.81 2.80 17.10
C VAL A 220 -11.22 4.21 16.66
N GLU A 221 -12.45 4.41 16.23
CA GLU A 221 -12.99 5.71 15.81
C GLU A 221 -12.94 6.71 16.96
N LYS A 222 -13.45 6.33 18.14
CA LYS A 222 -13.38 7.17 19.34
C LYS A 222 -11.94 7.54 19.73
N ALA A 223 -10.99 6.61 19.57
CA ALA A 223 -9.59 6.87 19.84
C ALA A 223 -8.99 7.84 18.81
N ARG A 224 -9.36 7.70 17.53
CA ARG A 224 -8.93 8.58 16.44
C ARG A 224 -9.48 10.01 16.63
N ASP A 225 -10.73 10.15 17.02
CA ASP A 225 -11.37 11.44 17.32
C ASP A 225 -10.77 12.15 18.54
N ALA A 226 -10.15 11.38 19.44
CA ALA A 226 -9.49 11.89 20.64
C ALA A 226 -8.00 12.22 20.43
N LEU A 227 -7.45 12.02 19.23
CA LEU A 227 -6.06 12.34 18.93
C LEU A 227 -5.79 13.84 19.06
N PRO A 228 -4.57 14.24 19.47
CA PRO A 228 -4.16 15.63 19.42
C PRO A 228 -4.08 16.13 17.97
N GLU A 229 -3.98 17.44 17.79
CA GLU A 229 -3.76 18.04 16.47
C GLU A 229 -2.53 17.42 15.79
N VAL A 230 -2.63 17.14 14.49
CA VAL A 230 -1.60 16.42 13.72
C VAL A 230 -0.25 17.14 13.72
N GLU A 231 -0.23 18.46 13.89
CA GLU A 231 0.96 19.29 14.00
C GLU A 231 1.84 18.95 15.21
N THR A 232 1.25 18.33 16.24
CA THR A 232 1.97 17.88 17.44
C THR A 232 2.89 16.69 17.16
N MET A 233 2.68 15.96 16.06
CA MET A 233 3.57 14.89 15.62
C MET A 233 4.87 15.51 15.09
N LEU A 234 5.98 15.38 15.82
CA LEU A 234 7.26 16.02 15.49
C LEU A 234 8.16 15.12 14.65
N GLY A 235 8.05 13.80 14.81
CA GLY A 235 8.78 12.79 14.05
C GLY A 235 7.88 11.76 13.36
N LEU A 236 8.47 10.97 12.46
CA LEU A 236 7.76 9.85 11.83
C LEU A 236 7.43 8.74 12.83
N GLU A 237 8.22 8.59 13.90
CA GLU A 237 7.94 7.65 14.99
C GLU A 237 6.70 8.06 15.78
N ASP A 238 6.45 9.35 15.99
CA ASP A 238 5.25 9.80 16.71
C ASP A 238 3.97 9.35 15.97
N LEU A 239 3.98 9.36 14.63
CA LEU A 239 2.89 8.86 13.80
C LEU A 239 2.73 7.33 13.92
N GLU A 240 3.85 6.60 13.99
CA GLU A 240 3.87 5.15 14.21
C GLU A 240 3.34 4.76 15.58
N GLU A 241 3.84 5.39 16.64
CA GLU A 241 3.41 5.18 18.02
C GLU A 241 1.93 5.56 18.21
N THR A 242 1.50 6.67 17.60
CA THR A 242 0.09 7.10 17.63
C THR A 242 -0.81 6.06 16.97
N ALA A 243 -0.49 5.59 15.76
CA ALA A 243 -1.27 4.55 15.10
C ALA A 243 -1.31 3.27 15.95
N GLN A 244 -0.17 2.83 16.46
CA GLN A 244 -0.08 1.60 17.26
C GLN A 244 -0.85 1.68 18.59
N SER A 245 -1.06 2.88 19.14
CA SER A 245 -1.76 3.06 20.42
C SER A 245 -3.23 2.65 20.37
N PHE A 246 -3.85 2.64 19.19
CA PHE A 246 -5.27 2.33 19.03
C PHE A 246 -5.57 1.25 18.01
N LEU A 247 -4.67 0.92 17.08
CA LEU A 247 -4.90 -0.15 16.12
C LEU A 247 -4.93 -1.53 16.78
N ALA A 248 -5.76 -2.42 16.22
CA ALA A 248 -5.77 -3.81 16.64
C ALA A 248 -4.38 -4.45 16.50
N PRO A 249 -3.93 -5.30 17.44
CA PRO A 249 -2.59 -5.90 17.41
C PRO A 249 -2.23 -6.58 16.09
N ARG A 250 -3.22 -7.23 15.46
CA ARG A 250 -3.06 -7.86 14.15
C ARG A 250 -2.68 -6.89 13.04
N VAL A 251 -3.33 -5.73 12.99
CA VAL A 251 -3.02 -4.67 12.02
C VAL A 251 -1.61 -4.14 12.27
N SER A 252 -1.30 -3.82 13.53
CA SER A 252 0.02 -3.34 13.92
C SER A 252 1.12 -4.34 13.54
N ASN A 253 0.90 -5.64 13.78
CA ASN A 253 1.82 -6.71 13.42
C ASN A 253 1.96 -6.92 11.91
N TYR A 254 0.90 -6.70 11.12
CA TYR A 254 0.99 -6.81 9.67
C TYR A 254 1.94 -5.75 9.07
N TYR A 255 1.83 -4.49 9.53
CA TYR A 255 2.69 -3.38 9.08
C TYR A 255 4.11 -3.45 9.67
N SER A 256 4.26 -3.77 10.96
CA SER A 256 5.56 -3.86 11.62
C SER A 256 6.31 -5.16 11.27
N GLY A 257 5.60 -6.18 10.78
CA GLY A 257 6.10 -7.52 10.52
C GLY A 257 7.33 -7.58 9.61
N TYR A 258 8.12 -8.61 9.85
CA TYR A 258 9.40 -8.93 9.22
C TYR A 258 9.54 -10.44 9.06
N SER A 259 10.41 -10.88 8.15
CA SER A 259 10.66 -12.30 7.93
C SER A 259 11.53 -12.89 9.03
N LEU A 260 11.24 -14.13 9.42
CA LEU A 260 12.03 -14.94 10.34
C LEU A 260 12.44 -14.16 11.60
N ASP A 261 13.74 -13.99 11.84
CA ASP A 261 14.30 -13.36 13.03
C ASP A 261 14.31 -11.82 12.95
N GLY A 262 14.00 -11.25 11.79
CA GLY A 262 13.93 -9.81 11.56
C GLY A 262 15.28 -9.11 11.49
N HIS A 263 16.35 -9.85 11.19
CA HIS A 263 17.70 -9.31 11.14
C HIS A 263 17.82 -8.22 10.06
N SER A 264 17.40 -8.50 8.83
CA SER A 264 17.42 -7.55 7.72
C SER A 264 16.51 -6.34 7.97
N ALA A 265 15.37 -6.53 8.65
CA ALA A 265 14.46 -5.45 9.01
C ALA A 265 15.12 -4.47 10.01
N SER A 266 15.75 -5.00 11.06
CA SER A 266 16.52 -4.23 12.03
C SER A 266 17.73 -3.54 11.37
N GLN A 267 18.47 -4.28 10.54
CA GLN A 267 19.63 -3.77 9.83
C GLN A 267 19.27 -2.60 8.92
N ASN A 268 18.16 -2.65 8.18
CA ASN A 268 17.72 -1.56 7.31
C ASN A 268 17.71 -0.20 8.04
N ARG A 269 17.28 -0.18 9.30
CA ARG A 269 17.30 1.04 10.12
C ARG A 269 18.72 1.42 10.56
N SER A 270 19.51 0.43 10.97
CA SER A 270 20.86 0.67 11.50
C SER A 270 21.90 1.02 10.42
N SER A 271 21.72 0.60 9.17
CA SER A 271 22.73 0.76 8.10
C SER A 271 23.01 2.22 7.76
N PHE A 272 22.02 3.11 7.85
CA PHE A 272 22.25 4.55 7.70
C PHE A 272 23.20 5.11 8.78
N ARG A 273 23.22 4.51 9.98
CA ARG A 273 24.13 4.89 11.07
C ARG A 273 25.57 4.45 10.83
N LYS A 274 25.86 3.69 9.76
CA LYS A 274 27.23 3.37 9.34
C LYS A 274 27.89 4.52 8.59
N CYS A 275 27.13 5.56 8.22
CA CYS A 275 27.64 6.75 7.56
C CYS A 275 27.41 8.02 8.40
N ARG A 276 28.21 9.04 8.13
CA ARG A 276 28.15 10.38 8.73
C ARG A 276 28.23 11.42 7.64
N LEU A 277 27.45 12.50 7.79
CA LEU A 277 27.55 13.66 6.91
C LEU A 277 28.76 14.50 7.33
N VAL A 278 29.51 14.99 6.35
CA VAL A 278 30.69 15.84 6.53
C VAL A 278 30.33 17.26 6.07
N PRO A 279 29.82 18.12 6.96
CA PRO A 279 29.31 19.43 6.59
C PRO A 279 30.43 20.40 6.19
N ARG A 280 30.08 21.40 5.38
CA ARG A 280 31.00 22.48 4.97
C ARG A 280 30.46 23.83 5.43
N VAL A 281 31.20 24.46 6.34
CA VAL A 281 30.80 25.69 7.02
C VAL A 281 31.12 26.96 6.21
N MET A 282 30.66 28.12 6.68
CA MET A 282 30.89 29.44 6.07
C MET A 282 30.37 29.56 4.63
N ARG A 283 29.22 28.93 4.35
CA ARG A 283 28.52 28.98 3.06
C ARG A 283 27.17 29.68 3.21
N ASP A 284 26.77 30.43 2.20
CA ASP A 284 25.43 31.01 2.16
C ASP A 284 24.40 29.89 1.96
N VAL A 285 23.55 29.70 2.96
CA VAL A 285 22.44 28.73 2.97
C VAL A 285 21.11 29.39 3.34
N THR A 286 20.99 30.68 3.04
CA THR A 286 19.78 31.48 3.32
C THR A 286 18.52 30.85 2.73
N SER A 287 18.64 30.16 1.60
CA SER A 287 17.55 29.40 0.97
C SER A 287 18.07 28.09 0.38
N VAL A 288 17.27 27.04 0.52
CA VAL A 288 17.54 25.70 -0.04
C VAL A 288 16.44 25.25 -1.00
N ARG A 289 16.81 24.39 -1.95
CA ARG A 289 15.96 23.84 -3.00
C ARG A 289 16.03 22.31 -2.97
N PRO A 290 15.13 21.63 -2.25
CA PRO A 290 15.10 20.17 -2.19
C PRO A 290 14.37 19.52 -3.39
N GLN A 291 13.79 20.31 -4.29
CA GLN A 291 13.05 19.78 -5.44
C GLN A 291 13.96 19.00 -6.39
N THR A 292 13.44 17.90 -6.94
CA THR A 292 14.17 17.02 -7.86
C THR A 292 13.22 16.34 -8.85
N LYS A 293 13.69 15.33 -9.57
CA LYS A 293 12.87 14.37 -10.28
C LYS A 293 12.99 12.99 -9.65
N ILE A 294 11.87 12.30 -9.51
CA ILE A 294 11.77 10.90 -9.07
C ILE A 294 11.10 10.12 -10.20
N PHE A 295 11.75 9.07 -10.68
CA PHE A 295 11.37 8.31 -11.88
C PHE A 295 11.17 9.19 -13.12
N GLY A 296 11.95 10.28 -13.24
CA GLY A 296 11.79 11.30 -14.28
C GLY A 296 10.66 12.32 -14.06
N ILE A 297 9.85 12.16 -13.00
CA ILE A 297 8.68 12.98 -12.67
C ILE A 297 9.10 14.09 -11.69
N PRO A 298 8.67 15.36 -11.87
CA PRO A 298 8.92 16.41 -10.89
C PRO A 298 8.42 16.02 -9.49
N SER A 299 9.27 16.23 -8.48
CA SER A 299 8.95 15.95 -7.08
C SER A 299 9.40 17.09 -6.19
N ALA A 300 8.57 17.45 -5.20
CA ALA A 300 8.87 18.48 -4.22
C ALA A 300 10.09 18.14 -3.34
N LEU A 301 10.33 16.84 -3.13
CA LEU A 301 11.39 16.31 -2.28
C LEU A 301 12.07 15.09 -2.93
N PRO A 302 13.30 14.74 -2.51
CA PRO A 302 14.01 13.54 -2.98
C PRO A 302 13.52 12.25 -2.31
N ILE A 303 12.21 12.14 -2.08
CA ILE A 303 11.54 10.98 -1.50
C ILE A 303 10.30 10.62 -2.33
N TYR A 304 9.83 9.39 -2.18
CA TYR A 304 8.55 8.92 -2.72
C TYR A 304 7.87 7.95 -1.77
N VAL A 305 6.56 7.78 -1.94
CA VAL A 305 5.83 6.72 -1.24
C VAL A 305 6.16 5.40 -1.92
N SER A 306 6.85 4.50 -1.22
CA SER A 306 7.15 3.17 -1.74
C SER A 306 5.87 2.33 -1.81
N PRO A 307 5.67 1.53 -2.87
CA PRO A 307 4.51 0.63 -2.98
C PRO A 307 4.35 -0.22 -1.73
N SER A 308 3.20 -0.08 -1.09
CA SER A 308 2.81 -0.80 0.13
C SER A 308 1.33 -1.15 -0.01
N SER A 309 0.95 -2.35 0.40
CA SER A 309 -0.41 -2.87 0.27
C SER A 309 -1.18 -2.83 1.59
N ASN A 310 -2.49 -3.07 1.50
CA ASN A 310 -3.41 -3.26 2.63
C ASN A 310 -3.47 -2.04 3.55
N ALA A 311 -3.49 -0.82 2.99
CA ALA A 311 -3.67 0.40 3.78
C ALA A 311 -5.06 0.47 4.47
N LEU A 312 -6.07 -0.25 3.95
CA LEU A 312 -7.40 -0.38 4.56
C LEU A 312 -7.39 -0.98 5.97
N LEU A 313 -6.37 -1.77 6.31
CA LEU A 313 -6.24 -2.32 7.66
C LEU A 313 -6.09 -1.21 8.72
N GLY A 314 -5.46 -0.09 8.36
CA GLY A 314 -5.19 1.02 9.26
C GLY A 314 -6.24 2.14 9.22
N HIS A 315 -6.91 2.35 8.08
CA HIS A 315 -7.86 3.44 7.88
C HIS A 315 -8.88 3.10 6.78
N PRO A 316 -10.18 3.46 6.92
CA PRO A 316 -11.21 3.17 5.93
C PRO A 316 -10.95 3.73 4.51
N ASP A 317 -10.26 4.88 4.41
CA ASP A 317 -9.84 5.43 3.10
C ASP A 317 -8.50 4.88 2.57
N GLY A 318 -7.75 4.10 3.36
CA GLY A 318 -6.52 3.40 2.96
C GLY A 318 -5.61 4.12 1.96
N GLU A 319 -5.37 3.52 0.80
CA GLU A 319 -4.49 4.07 -0.24
C GLU A 319 -4.98 5.41 -0.81
N LEU A 320 -6.27 5.73 -0.72
CA LEU A 320 -6.82 7.00 -1.20
C LEU A 320 -6.31 8.19 -0.37
N ASN A 321 -6.11 8.01 0.94
CA ASN A 321 -5.44 9.01 1.79
C ASN A 321 -4.02 9.33 1.28
N ILE A 322 -3.32 8.30 0.80
CA ILE A 322 -1.96 8.44 0.28
C ILE A 322 -1.99 9.22 -1.04
N VAL A 323 -2.95 8.95 -1.92
CA VAL A 323 -3.17 9.71 -3.16
C VAL A 323 -3.35 11.19 -2.86
N ARG A 324 -4.33 11.52 -2.01
CA ARG A 324 -4.64 12.92 -1.65
C ARG A 324 -3.44 13.63 -1.01
N GLY A 325 -2.78 12.98 -0.04
CA GLY A 325 -1.64 13.55 0.66
C GLY A 325 -0.43 13.77 -0.25
N ALA A 326 -0.13 12.82 -1.14
CA ALA A 326 0.96 12.94 -2.11
C ALA A 326 0.68 14.00 -3.17
N ALA A 327 -0.56 14.10 -3.68
CA ALA A 327 -0.98 15.17 -4.60
C ALA A 327 -0.82 16.57 -3.98
N LYS A 328 -1.33 16.76 -2.75
CA LYS A 328 -1.27 18.05 -2.02
C LYS A 328 0.16 18.47 -1.63
N THR A 329 1.10 17.53 -1.58
CA THR A 329 2.49 17.80 -1.22
C THR A 329 3.48 17.72 -2.38
N GLY A 330 3.03 17.24 -3.54
CA GLY A 330 3.83 17.17 -4.77
C GLY A 330 4.94 16.12 -4.75
N ILE A 331 4.78 15.03 -3.98
CA ILE A 331 5.68 13.87 -4.04
C ILE A 331 5.09 12.76 -4.93
N VAL A 332 5.94 11.88 -5.43
CA VAL A 332 5.51 10.73 -6.24
C VAL A 332 4.97 9.61 -5.35
N GLN A 333 3.85 9.00 -5.74
CA GLN A 333 3.31 7.78 -5.12
C GLN A 333 3.63 6.55 -5.96
N GLY A 334 4.19 5.53 -5.33
CA GLY A 334 4.20 4.16 -5.84
C GLY A 334 2.96 3.40 -5.36
N VAL A 335 2.16 2.89 -6.29
CA VAL A 335 0.96 2.09 -6.01
C VAL A 335 1.33 0.61 -6.08
N SER A 336 0.90 -0.19 -5.10
CA SER A 336 1.13 -1.64 -5.10
C SER A 336 0.15 -2.37 -6.03
N ALA A 337 0.61 -3.43 -6.71
CA ALA A 337 -0.27 -4.38 -7.38
C ALA A 337 -1.21 -5.11 -6.41
N ALA A 338 -0.84 -5.18 -5.13
CA ALA A 338 -1.62 -5.79 -4.06
C ALA A 338 -2.36 -4.75 -3.20
N ALA A 339 -2.57 -3.53 -3.69
CA ALA A 339 -3.29 -2.48 -2.96
C ALA A 339 -4.69 -2.95 -2.54
N SER A 340 -5.22 -2.38 -1.46
CA SER A 340 -6.57 -2.73 -0.99
C SER A 340 -7.66 -2.31 -1.96
N PHE A 341 -7.42 -1.22 -2.69
CA PHE A 341 -8.29 -0.72 -3.74
C PHE A 341 -7.80 -1.19 -5.12
N PRO A 342 -8.71 -1.51 -6.05
CA PRO A 342 -8.39 -1.72 -7.45
C PRO A 342 -7.70 -0.48 -8.02
N LEU A 343 -6.85 -0.70 -9.01
CA LEU A 343 -6.11 0.39 -9.64
C LEU A 343 -7.07 1.46 -10.20
N THR A 344 -8.21 1.05 -10.77
CA THR A 344 -9.23 1.97 -11.30
C THR A 344 -9.71 2.98 -10.26
N GLU A 345 -10.05 2.55 -9.05
CA GLU A 345 -10.51 3.44 -7.97
C GLU A 345 -9.39 4.40 -7.51
N ILE A 346 -8.13 3.92 -7.44
CA ILE A 346 -6.97 4.76 -7.13
C ILE A 346 -6.74 5.81 -8.23
N LEU A 347 -6.91 5.44 -9.50
CA LEU A 347 -6.78 6.33 -10.64
C LEU A 347 -7.90 7.37 -10.71
N GLU A 348 -9.13 7.00 -10.35
CA GLU A 348 -10.25 7.93 -10.23
C GLU A 348 -9.96 8.99 -9.14
N GLU A 349 -9.46 8.56 -7.99
CA GLU A 349 -9.08 9.50 -6.93
C GLU A 349 -7.91 10.40 -7.36
N LYS A 350 -6.93 9.84 -8.08
CA LYS A 350 -5.86 10.63 -8.70
C LYS A 350 -6.43 11.67 -9.67
N ALA A 351 -7.40 11.30 -10.52
CA ALA A 351 -7.99 12.22 -11.48
C ALA A 351 -8.72 13.38 -10.79
N LYS A 352 -9.47 13.10 -9.70
CA LYS A 352 -10.08 14.14 -8.86
C LYS A 352 -9.02 15.08 -8.28
N MET A 353 -7.93 14.52 -7.74
CA MET A 353 -6.85 15.31 -7.17
C MET A 353 -6.09 16.14 -8.23
N ASP A 354 -5.88 15.59 -9.42
CA ASP A 354 -5.26 16.33 -10.52
C ASP A 354 -6.11 17.55 -10.92
N GLU A 355 -7.45 17.40 -10.94
CA GLU A 355 -8.39 18.49 -11.19
C GLU A 355 -8.37 19.53 -10.05
N GLU A 356 -8.45 19.08 -8.79
CA GLU A 356 -8.42 19.96 -7.60
C GLU A 356 -7.12 20.78 -7.53
N MET A 357 -5.98 20.13 -7.77
CA MET A 357 -4.66 20.76 -7.65
C MET A 357 -4.24 21.55 -8.90
N GLY A 358 -4.93 21.38 -10.02
CA GLY A 358 -4.59 22.02 -11.30
C GLY A 358 -3.24 21.57 -11.86
N ASN A 359 -2.72 20.43 -11.43
CA ASN A 359 -1.47 19.83 -11.90
C ASN A 359 -1.59 18.30 -11.94
N LYS A 360 -0.68 17.63 -12.66
CA LYS A 360 -0.67 16.16 -12.72
C LYS A 360 0.23 15.61 -11.62
N MET A 361 -0.35 14.86 -10.69
CA MET A 361 0.37 14.11 -9.66
C MET A 361 1.26 13.04 -10.30
N GLY A 362 2.44 12.84 -9.70
CA GLY A 362 3.32 11.72 -10.03
C GLY A 362 2.83 10.39 -9.46
N MET A 363 2.55 9.41 -10.31
CA MET A 363 2.15 8.07 -9.92
C MET A 363 2.92 7.02 -10.72
N VAL A 364 3.50 6.05 -10.02
CA VAL A 364 4.18 4.89 -10.60
C VAL A 364 3.53 3.62 -10.06
N TYR A 365 3.54 2.55 -10.86
CA TYR A 365 2.81 1.33 -10.52
C TYR A 365 3.76 0.16 -10.32
N GLN A 366 3.61 -0.54 -9.21
CA GLN A 366 4.37 -1.75 -8.92
C GLN A 366 3.69 -2.96 -9.53
N VAL A 367 4.47 -3.77 -10.24
CA VAL A 367 4.00 -4.98 -10.92
C VAL A 367 4.57 -6.21 -10.23
N TYR A 368 3.71 -7.21 -10.04
CA TYR A 368 4.08 -8.61 -9.80
C TYR A 368 3.64 -9.42 -11.01
N LEU A 369 4.52 -10.29 -11.53
CA LEU A 369 4.12 -11.20 -12.59
C LEU A 369 3.44 -12.41 -11.98
N SER A 370 2.25 -12.73 -12.48
CA SER A 370 1.50 -13.94 -12.19
C SER A 370 1.96 -15.04 -13.14
N ARG A 371 2.01 -16.30 -12.67
CA ARG A 371 2.30 -17.47 -13.53
C ARG A 371 1.43 -17.48 -14.78
N ASP A 372 0.16 -17.14 -14.62
CA ASP A 372 -0.72 -16.81 -15.74
C ASP A 372 -0.48 -15.35 -16.16
N ARG A 373 0.32 -15.17 -17.22
CA ARG A 373 0.69 -13.85 -17.75
C ARG A 373 -0.51 -13.10 -18.33
N GLU A 374 -1.58 -13.78 -18.75
CA GLU A 374 -2.77 -13.10 -19.29
C GLU A 374 -3.42 -12.21 -18.22
N LYS A 375 -3.38 -12.61 -16.94
CA LYS A 375 -3.86 -11.78 -15.82
C LYS A 375 -3.10 -10.45 -15.70
N ASN A 376 -1.84 -10.40 -16.12
CA ASN A 376 -1.06 -9.17 -16.11
C ASN A 376 -1.38 -8.26 -17.31
N VAL A 377 -1.92 -8.78 -18.41
CA VAL A 377 -2.20 -7.97 -19.61
C VAL A 377 -3.19 -6.86 -19.30
N GLU A 378 -4.31 -7.19 -18.67
CA GLU A 378 -5.35 -6.22 -18.29
C GLU A 378 -4.79 -5.17 -17.32
N GLN A 379 -4.05 -5.63 -16.30
CA GLN A 379 -3.40 -4.74 -15.33
C GLN A 379 -2.45 -3.75 -16.01
N LEU A 380 -1.60 -4.20 -16.93
CA LEU A 380 -0.67 -3.33 -17.66
C LEU A 380 -1.40 -2.33 -18.58
N GLN A 381 -2.53 -2.73 -19.17
CA GLN A 381 -3.38 -1.82 -19.95
C GLN A 381 -3.99 -0.73 -19.08
N GLN A 382 -4.55 -1.08 -17.91
CA GLN A 382 -5.08 -0.11 -16.96
C GLN A 382 -4.01 0.90 -16.50
N VAL A 383 -2.77 0.45 -16.29
CA VAL A 383 -1.65 1.32 -15.92
C VAL A 383 -1.32 2.33 -17.02
N LEU A 384 -1.29 1.89 -18.28
CA LEU A 384 -1.05 2.76 -19.44
C LEU A 384 -2.17 3.79 -19.61
N GLU A 385 -3.42 3.33 -19.62
CA GLU A 385 -4.60 4.18 -19.84
C GLU A 385 -4.82 5.16 -18.68
N GLY A 386 -4.54 4.72 -17.45
CA GLY A 386 -4.59 5.52 -16.23
C GLY A 386 -3.53 6.61 -16.14
N GLY A 387 -2.54 6.61 -17.04
CA GLY A 387 -1.49 7.62 -17.08
C GLY A 387 -0.47 7.50 -15.95
N CYS A 388 -0.24 6.29 -15.43
CA CYS A 388 0.93 6.01 -14.60
C CYS A 388 2.21 6.23 -15.43
N GLN A 389 3.26 6.75 -14.79
CA GLN A 389 4.43 7.27 -15.51
C GLN A 389 5.63 6.33 -15.54
N ALA A 390 5.63 5.26 -14.74
CA ALA A 390 6.64 4.22 -14.74
C ALA A 390 6.13 2.93 -14.09
N LEU A 391 6.80 1.81 -14.40
CA LEU A 391 6.58 0.51 -13.80
C LEU A 391 7.70 0.17 -12.82
N LEU A 392 7.34 -0.37 -11.65
CA LEU A 392 8.27 -0.91 -10.66
C LEU A 392 8.12 -2.44 -10.65
N LEU A 393 8.90 -3.14 -11.47
CA LEU A 393 8.88 -4.59 -11.53
C LEU A 393 9.56 -5.16 -10.29
N THR A 394 8.77 -5.77 -9.39
CA THR A 394 9.31 -6.32 -8.14
C THR A 394 9.84 -7.74 -8.36
N VAL A 395 11.06 -8.00 -7.89
CA VAL A 395 11.79 -9.27 -8.13
C VAL A 395 12.36 -9.90 -6.85
N ASP A 396 12.13 -9.29 -5.68
CA ASP A 396 12.58 -9.80 -4.37
C ASP A 396 11.52 -10.66 -3.66
N SER A 397 10.37 -10.89 -4.31
CA SER A 397 9.25 -11.65 -3.77
C SER A 397 8.69 -12.60 -4.83
N ASN A 398 9.54 -13.45 -5.40
CA ASN A 398 9.12 -14.49 -6.35
C ASN A 398 8.59 -15.75 -5.62
N VAL A 399 8.73 -15.77 -4.29
CA VAL A 399 8.14 -16.74 -3.37
C VAL A 399 7.54 -15.99 -2.18
N GLY A 400 6.55 -16.60 -1.54
CA GLY A 400 5.89 -16.06 -0.36
C GLY A 400 6.85 -15.72 0.78
N ASP A 401 6.50 -14.69 1.54
CA ASP A 401 7.23 -14.31 2.75
C ASP A 401 7.09 -15.33 3.89
N HIS A 402 7.97 -15.25 4.88
CA HIS A 402 7.91 -16.08 6.09
C HIS A 402 7.84 -15.20 7.34
N ARG A 403 6.76 -14.45 7.48
CA ARG A 403 6.50 -13.58 8.65
C ARG A 403 5.86 -14.38 9.78
N GLN A 404 6.67 -15.10 10.55
CA GLN A 404 6.24 -16.02 11.62
C GLN A 404 5.24 -15.45 12.62
N VAL A 405 5.36 -14.17 12.99
CA VAL A 405 4.39 -13.51 13.88
C VAL A 405 3.02 -13.40 13.20
N THR A 406 3.01 -13.07 11.90
CA THR A 406 1.77 -12.99 11.10
C THR A 406 1.16 -14.38 10.92
N GLU A 407 1.97 -15.39 10.59
CA GLU A 407 1.55 -16.79 10.48
C GLU A 407 0.92 -17.32 11.78
N LYS A 408 1.55 -17.08 12.93
CA LYS A 408 1.00 -17.45 14.24
C LYS A 408 -0.36 -16.79 14.51
N LEU A 409 -0.51 -15.52 14.13
CA LEU A 409 -1.80 -14.80 14.27
C LEU A 409 -2.85 -15.27 13.27
N LYS A 410 -2.45 -15.79 12.10
CA LYS A 410 -3.32 -16.50 11.17
C LYS A 410 -3.68 -17.91 11.63
N GLY A 411 -3.02 -18.43 12.68
CA GLY A 411 -3.23 -19.80 13.16
C GLY A 411 -2.52 -20.85 12.30
N THR A 412 -1.56 -20.45 11.45
CA THR A 412 -0.79 -21.37 10.60
C THR A 412 -0.11 -22.43 11.46
N LYS A 413 -0.32 -23.71 11.11
CA LYS A 413 0.29 -24.86 11.78
C LYS A 413 1.43 -25.40 10.92
N GLY A 414 2.53 -25.76 11.56
CA GLY A 414 3.62 -26.47 10.90
C GLY A 414 3.25 -27.92 10.61
N ASP A 415 3.95 -28.50 9.64
CA ASP A 415 3.84 -29.91 9.31
C ASP A 415 4.70 -30.75 10.28
N ALA A 416 4.10 -31.81 10.83
CA ALA A 416 4.74 -32.75 11.75
C ALA A 416 4.73 -34.19 11.24
N GLU A 417 4.37 -34.41 9.97
CA GLU A 417 4.31 -35.75 9.40
C GLU A 417 5.70 -36.42 9.36
N PRO A 418 5.82 -37.64 9.91
CA PRO A 418 7.08 -38.37 9.92
C PRO A 418 7.40 -38.89 8.52
N GLY A 419 8.62 -38.66 8.04
CA GLY A 419 9.08 -39.17 6.75
C GLY A 419 10.31 -38.45 6.24
N ILE A 420 11.06 -39.11 5.36
CA ILE A 420 12.18 -38.47 4.65
C ILE A 420 11.63 -37.84 3.38
N ARG A 421 11.73 -36.51 3.27
CA ARG A 421 11.41 -35.77 2.04
C ARG A 421 12.63 -35.77 1.14
N MET A 422 12.54 -36.43 -0.01
CA MET A 422 13.58 -36.45 -1.04
C MET A 422 13.04 -35.78 -2.30
N GLY A 423 13.88 -35.02 -2.99
CA GLY A 423 13.51 -34.30 -4.22
C GLY A 423 13.60 -32.79 -4.07
N PRO A 424 13.30 -32.03 -5.13
CA PRO A 424 13.24 -30.58 -5.08
C PRO A 424 12.12 -30.12 -4.14
N ILE A 425 12.36 -29.00 -3.43
CA ILE A 425 11.33 -28.31 -2.67
C ILE A 425 10.73 -27.26 -3.60
N GLU A 426 9.44 -27.40 -3.88
CA GLU A 426 8.68 -26.47 -4.71
C GLU A 426 7.76 -25.64 -3.82
N ASN A 427 7.64 -24.35 -4.11
CA ASN A 427 6.66 -23.47 -3.47
C ASN A 427 5.48 -23.29 -4.43
N GLU A 428 4.32 -23.81 -4.05
CA GLU A 428 3.06 -23.62 -4.76
C GLU A 428 2.36 -22.37 -4.23
N ASP A 429 2.88 -21.22 -4.61
CA ASP A 429 2.19 -19.95 -4.39
C ASP A 429 1.65 -19.47 -5.73
N GLN A 430 0.33 -19.27 -5.82
CA GLN A 430 -0.33 -18.83 -7.05
C GLN A 430 -0.11 -17.33 -7.30
N TRP A 431 0.19 -16.56 -6.26
CA TRP A 431 0.36 -15.10 -6.34
C TRP A 431 1.81 -14.70 -6.66
N HIS A 432 2.75 -15.58 -6.37
CA HIS A 432 4.18 -15.38 -6.56
C HIS A 432 4.72 -16.30 -7.66
N ASP A 433 5.28 -15.72 -8.73
CA ASP A 433 5.88 -16.51 -9.80
C ASP A 433 7.37 -16.76 -9.57
N SER A 434 7.68 -17.94 -9.04
CA SER A 434 9.06 -18.42 -8.84
C SER A 434 9.84 -18.64 -10.15
N SER A 435 9.17 -18.65 -11.31
CA SER A 435 9.82 -18.79 -12.63
C SER A 435 10.20 -17.46 -13.29
N GLN A 436 9.81 -16.32 -12.68
CA GLN A 436 10.11 -15.00 -13.20
C GLN A 436 11.61 -14.80 -13.46
N ASN A 437 11.94 -14.31 -14.65
CA ASN A 437 13.32 -14.16 -15.12
C ASN A 437 13.46 -12.96 -16.09
N TRP A 438 14.66 -12.76 -16.63
CA TRP A 438 14.98 -11.61 -17.49
C TRP A 438 14.25 -11.60 -18.85
N ASP A 439 13.80 -12.75 -19.34
CA ASP A 439 13.07 -12.82 -20.62
C ASP A 439 11.65 -12.23 -20.51
N ASP A 440 11.09 -12.17 -19.30
CA ASP A 440 9.79 -11.56 -19.02
C ASP A 440 9.73 -10.05 -19.32
N LEU A 441 10.90 -9.40 -19.43
CA LEU A 441 10.96 -7.99 -19.84
C LEU A 441 10.34 -7.78 -21.23
N GLN A 442 10.46 -8.76 -22.14
CA GLN A 442 9.86 -8.67 -23.46
C GLN A 442 8.33 -8.66 -23.39
N PHE A 443 7.75 -9.45 -22.47
CA PHE A 443 6.32 -9.46 -22.21
C PHE A 443 5.85 -8.10 -21.71
N ILE A 444 6.51 -7.54 -20.69
CA ILE A 444 6.14 -6.22 -20.14
C ILE A 444 6.27 -5.13 -21.21
N GLN A 445 7.36 -5.10 -21.98
CA GLN A 445 7.57 -4.12 -23.03
C GLN A 445 6.52 -4.22 -24.15
N LYS A 446 6.04 -5.42 -24.47
CA LYS A 446 4.98 -5.65 -25.45
C LYS A 446 3.64 -5.10 -24.98
N HIS A 447 3.29 -5.28 -23.70
CA HIS A 447 1.97 -4.94 -23.15
C HIS A 447 1.92 -3.57 -22.45
N ALA A 448 3.08 -2.98 -22.14
CA ALA A 448 3.24 -1.63 -21.60
C ALA A 448 4.28 -0.81 -22.39
N PRO A 449 4.15 -0.68 -23.72
CA PRO A 449 5.17 -0.06 -24.55
C PRO A 449 5.43 1.40 -24.15
N GLY A 450 6.72 1.76 -24.07
CA GLY A 450 7.17 3.13 -23.82
C GLY A 450 7.19 3.55 -22.35
N LEU A 451 6.62 2.76 -21.42
CA LEU A 451 6.76 3.05 -20.00
C LEU A 451 8.16 2.70 -19.49
N PRO A 452 8.85 3.62 -18.79
CA PRO A 452 10.09 3.31 -18.09
C PRO A 452 9.89 2.20 -17.05
N ILE A 453 10.75 1.18 -17.10
CA ILE A 453 10.74 0.07 -16.13
C ILE A 453 11.90 0.26 -15.16
N TYR A 454 11.59 0.18 -13.86
CA TYR A 454 12.56 0.15 -12.77
C TYR A 454 12.51 -1.22 -12.10
N LEU A 455 13.67 -1.86 -11.93
CA LEU A 455 13.77 -3.16 -11.27
C LEU A 455 13.81 -2.97 -9.74
N LYS A 456 12.80 -3.44 -9.02
CA LYS A 456 12.69 -3.29 -7.56
C LYS A 456 13.05 -4.57 -6.84
N GLY A 457 13.89 -4.47 -5.80
CA GLY A 457 14.36 -5.62 -5.04
C GLY A 457 15.80 -6.02 -5.37
N VAL A 458 16.56 -5.10 -5.98
CA VAL A 458 17.93 -5.37 -6.40
C VAL A 458 18.88 -5.19 -5.23
N SER A 459 19.79 -6.15 -5.02
CA SER A 459 20.80 -6.04 -3.97
C SER A 459 22.24 -6.16 -4.48
N HIS A 460 22.45 -6.67 -5.70
CA HIS A 460 23.76 -6.96 -6.26
C HIS A 460 24.10 -6.06 -7.46
N ILE A 461 25.40 -5.73 -7.62
CA ILE A 461 25.87 -4.85 -8.69
C ILE A 461 25.67 -5.45 -10.09
N GLU A 462 25.85 -6.76 -10.23
CA GLU A 462 25.64 -7.44 -11.52
C GLU A 462 24.19 -7.33 -12.01
N ASP A 463 23.21 -7.35 -11.11
CA ASP A 463 21.81 -7.17 -11.49
C ASP A 463 21.53 -5.75 -11.97
N VAL A 464 22.22 -4.74 -11.40
CA VAL A 464 22.19 -3.37 -11.90
C VAL A 464 22.81 -3.28 -13.30
N ARG A 465 23.91 -3.98 -13.55
CA ARG A 465 24.55 -4.07 -14.87
C ARG A 465 23.63 -4.76 -15.89
N LEU A 466 22.94 -5.83 -15.48
CA LEU A 466 21.94 -6.51 -16.31
C LEU A 466 20.75 -5.59 -16.60
N ALA A 467 20.19 -4.92 -15.60
CA ALA A 467 19.11 -3.95 -15.80
C ALA A 467 19.49 -2.88 -16.83
N LYS A 468 20.70 -2.31 -16.72
CA LYS A 468 21.23 -1.37 -17.71
C LYS A 468 21.38 -2.01 -19.10
N LYS A 469 21.92 -3.22 -19.19
CA LYS A 469 22.09 -3.95 -20.46
C LYS A 469 20.74 -4.21 -21.15
N HIS A 470 19.69 -4.49 -20.39
CA HIS A 470 18.33 -4.67 -20.87
C HIS A 470 17.58 -3.35 -21.13
N GLY A 471 18.22 -2.19 -20.93
CA GLY A 471 17.65 -0.88 -21.23
C GLY A 471 16.61 -0.40 -20.20
N LEU A 472 16.63 -0.93 -18.98
CA LEU A 472 15.76 -0.42 -17.90
C LEU A 472 16.17 0.99 -17.50
N ALA A 473 15.21 1.78 -17.03
CA ALA A 473 15.43 3.16 -16.63
C ALA A 473 16.19 3.28 -15.29
N GLY A 474 16.05 2.27 -14.43
CA GLY A 474 16.71 2.28 -13.13
C GLY A 474 16.49 1.02 -12.30
N CYS A 475 16.99 1.06 -11.08
CA CYS A 475 16.79 0.03 -10.06
C CYS A 475 16.38 0.66 -8.73
N ILE A 476 15.54 -0.04 -7.97
CA ILE A 476 15.29 0.25 -6.56
C ILE A 476 16.03 -0.80 -5.74
N LEU A 477 17.08 -0.35 -5.05
CA LEU A 477 17.86 -1.16 -4.14
C LEU A 477 17.04 -1.40 -2.87
N SER A 478 16.61 -2.64 -2.68
CA SER A 478 15.60 -3.01 -1.69
C SER A 478 15.74 -4.47 -1.28
N ASN A 479 15.32 -4.77 -0.06
CA ASN A 479 15.08 -6.14 0.45
C ASN A 479 13.63 -6.24 0.98
N HIS A 480 12.72 -5.53 0.33
CA HIS A 480 11.31 -5.42 0.71
C HIS A 480 11.08 -4.89 2.13
N GLY A 481 11.98 -4.06 2.65
CA GLY A 481 11.91 -3.58 4.02
C GLY A 481 12.12 -4.66 5.08
N GLY A 482 12.87 -5.72 4.74
CA GLY A 482 13.17 -6.87 5.61
C GLY A 482 12.02 -7.87 5.74
N ARG A 483 11.18 -7.97 4.70
CA ARG A 483 9.97 -8.81 4.68
C ARG A 483 10.08 -10.02 3.75
N GLN A 484 11.24 -10.25 3.13
CA GLN A 484 11.47 -11.39 2.23
C GLN A 484 12.63 -12.23 2.76
N LEU A 485 13.79 -12.23 2.11
CA LEU A 485 14.97 -12.98 2.57
C LEU A 485 15.58 -12.31 3.81
N ASP A 486 15.46 -12.96 4.98
CA ASP A 486 16.16 -12.51 6.19
C ASP A 486 17.66 -12.86 6.12
N GLY A 487 18.52 -11.95 6.59
CA GLY A 487 19.97 -12.00 6.36
C GLY A 487 20.43 -11.37 5.03
N ALA A 488 19.51 -10.91 4.17
CA ALA A 488 19.86 -10.15 2.97
C ALA A 488 20.45 -8.76 3.32
N ARG A 489 21.33 -8.26 2.44
CA ARG A 489 21.84 -6.88 2.51
C ARG A 489 20.70 -5.86 2.49
N THR A 490 20.91 -4.74 3.17
CA THR A 490 19.99 -3.60 3.14
C THR A 490 20.11 -2.83 1.83
N GLY A 491 19.06 -2.14 1.40
CA GLY A 491 19.11 -1.28 0.21
C GLY A 491 20.22 -0.22 0.30
N PHE A 492 20.44 0.34 1.49
CA PHE A 492 21.50 1.33 1.73
C PHE A 492 22.91 0.71 1.70
N ASP A 493 23.12 -0.48 2.28
CA ASP A 493 24.42 -1.15 2.18
C ASP A 493 24.71 -1.64 0.74
N SER A 494 23.69 -2.04 -0.01
CA SER A 494 23.83 -2.30 -1.45
C SER A 494 24.26 -1.04 -2.20
N LEU A 495 23.65 0.13 -1.93
CA LEU A 495 24.07 1.40 -2.55
C LEU A 495 25.54 1.72 -2.24
N ARG A 496 25.94 1.60 -0.97
CA ARG A 496 27.32 1.81 -0.54
C ARG A 496 28.29 0.89 -1.26
N SER A 497 27.95 -0.41 -1.33
CA SER A 497 28.76 -1.42 -2.01
C SER A 497 28.90 -1.12 -3.50
N ILE A 498 27.81 -0.77 -4.19
CA ILE A 498 27.82 -0.44 -5.62
C ILE A 498 28.62 0.83 -5.87
N HIS A 499 28.40 1.88 -5.08
CA HIS A 499 29.17 3.13 -5.16
C HIS A 499 30.67 2.90 -5.01
N ALA A 500 31.08 2.07 -4.05
CA ALA A 500 32.49 1.78 -3.79
C ALA A 500 33.14 0.96 -4.92
N GLN A 501 32.39 0.04 -5.53
CA GLN A 501 32.91 -0.85 -6.59
C GLN A 501 32.90 -0.20 -7.97
N ASP A 502 31.84 0.56 -8.30
CA ASP A 502 31.66 1.18 -9.61
C ASP A 502 30.91 2.52 -9.49
N PRO A 503 31.62 3.61 -9.09
CA PRO A 503 31.03 4.94 -8.99
C PRO A 503 30.49 5.49 -10.31
N GLN A 504 30.94 4.94 -11.44
CA GLN A 504 30.53 5.35 -12.76
C GLN A 504 29.17 4.75 -13.14
N LEU A 505 28.93 3.48 -12.80
CA LEU A 505 27.63 2.82 -12.98
C LEU A 505 26.49 3.62 -12.33
N VAL A 506 26.70 4.15 -11.12
CA VAL A 506 25.71 4.96 -10.38
C VAL A 506 25.31 6.25 -11.14
N LYS A 507 26.13 6.72 -12.09
CA LYS A 507 25.82 7.89 -12.93
C LYS A 507 25.13 7.52 -14.24
N GLU A 508 25.20 6.26 -14.65
CA GLU A 508 24.74 5.77 -15.95
C GLU A 508 23.36 5.13 -15.91
N ILE A 509 22.88 4.74 -14.72
CA ILE A 509 21.54 4.22 -14.48
C ILE A 509 20.99 4.83 -13.17
N GLU A 510 19.70 5.12 -13.13
CA GLU A 510 19.10 5.68 -11.91
C GLU A 510 18.98 4.63 -10.82
N LEU A 511 19.55 4.92 -9.64
CA LEU A 511 19.40 4.08 -8.46
C LEU A 511 18.52 4.77 -7.42
N TYR A 512 17.55 4.05 -6.89
CA TYR A 512 16.75 4.45 -5.74
C TYR A 512 17.05 3.49 -4.59
N VAL A 513 16.78 3.91 -3.36
CA VAL A 513 16.89 3.05 -2.18
C VAL A 513 15.58 3.09 -1.43
N ASP A 514 15.11 1.94 -0.94
CA ASP A 514 14.11 1.89 0.11
C ASP A 514 14.57 0.99 1.26
N GLY A 515 13.77 0.95 2.33
CA GLY A 515 14.04 0.16 3.53
C GLY A 515 14.75 0.96 4.61
N GLY A 516 14.11 1.10 5.76
CA GLY A 516 14.73 1.63 6.99
C GLY A 516 14.89 3.14 7.12
N CYS A 517 14.84 3.92 6.04
CA CYS A 517 14.92 5.39 6.12
C CYS A 517 13.76 5.99 6.94
N ARG A 518 14.10 6.92 7.84
CA ARG A 518 13.19 7.60 8.79
C ARG A 518 13.59 9.04 9.11
N ARG A 519 14.72 9.52 8.59
CA ARG A 519 15.17 10.91 8.82
C ARG A 519 15.60 11.59 7.53
N GLY A 520 15.37 12.89 7.44
CA GLY A 520 15.75 13.70 6.27
C GLY A 520 17.26 13.69 5.98
N HIS A 521 18.11 13.61 7.00
CA HIS A 521 19.56 13.51 6.80
C HIS A 521 19.99 12.16 6.21
N GLU A 522 19.25 11.08 6.47
CA GLU A 522 19.49 9.75 5.89
C GLU A 522 19.21 9.76 4.38
N VAL A 523 18.21 10.56 3.95
CA VAL A 523 17.96 10.82 2.53
C VAL A 523 19.19 11.47 1.88
N LEU A 524 19.77 12.50 2.51
CA LEU A 524 20.97 13.17 1.99
C LEU A 524 22.19 12.26 1.94
N GLN A 525 22.32 11.31 2.89
CA GLN A 525 23.37 10.29 2.84
C GLN A 525 23.25 9.40 1.59
N ALA A 526 22.04 8.95 1.26
CA ALA A 526 21.79 8.14 0.07
C ALA A 526 22.06 8.94 -1.22
N LEU A 527 21.62 10.21 -1.27
CA LEU A 527 21.88 11.08 -2.43
C LEU A 527 23.38 11.31 -2.66
N ALA A 528 24.17 11.50 -1.60
CA ALA A 528 25.62 11.68 -1.71
C ALA A 528 26.33 10.46 -2.29
N LEU A 529 25.80 9.26 -2.04
CA LEU A 529 26.29 8.01 -2.62
C LEU A 529 25.72 7.75 -4.03
N GLY A 530 24.87 8.65 -4.53
CA GLY A 530 24.39 8.68 -5.92
C GLY A 530 22.98 8.13 -6.15
N ALA A 531 22.21 7.86 -5.09
CA ALA A 531 20.79 7.60 -5.27
C ALA A 531 20.06 8.83 -5.85
N LYS A 532 18.99 8.61 -6.62
CA LYS A 532 18.10 9.65 -7.16
C LYS A 532 16.97 10.02 -6.21
N GLY A 533 16.62 9.12 -5.30
CA GLY A 533 15.67 9.37 -4.23
C GLY A 533 15.52 8.17 -3.30
N VAL A 534 14.77 8.39 -2.22
CA VAL A 534 14.56 7.38 -1.18
C VAL A 534 13.07 7.07 -1.01
N GLY A 535 12.72 5.79 -1.11
CA GLY A 535 11.36 5.30 -0.91
C GLY A 535 11.07 5.04 0.56
N LEU A 536 9.87 5.40 1.01
CA LEU A 536 9.38 5.09 2.36
C LEU A 536 8.05 4.33 2.25
N GLY A 537 7.95 3.16 2.89
CA GLY A 537 6.72 2.37 2.98
C GLY A 537 5.99 2.59 4.30
N ARG A 538 6.42 1.84 5.34
CA ARG A 538 5.84 1.89 6.70
C ARG A 538 5.54 3.30 7.23
N PRO A 539 6.41 4.33 7.09
CA PRO A 539 6.07 5.67 7.57
C PRO A 539 4.77 6.24 7.01
N PHE A 540 4.49 6.03 5.71
CA PHE A 540 3.25 6.51 5.10
C PHE A 540 2.05 5.64 5.47
N LEU A 541 2.24 4.33 5.67
CA LEU A 541 1.18 3.44 6.19
C LEU A 541 0.77 3.84 7.62
N TRP A 542 1.74 4.15 8.49
CA TRP A 542 1.46 4.60 9.84
C TRP A 542 0.82 5.99 9.86
N ALA A 543 1.33 6.91 9.04
CA ALA A 543 0.78 8.25 8.91
C ALA A 543 -0.69 8.24 8.48
N GLN A 544 -1.03 7.47 7.44
CA GLN A 544 -2.42 7.36 6.98
C GLN A 544 -3.31 6.62 7.97
N ALA A 545 -2.79 5.62 8.69
CA ALA A 545 -3.56 4.91 9.71
C ALA A 545 -3.91 5.80 10.92
N ALA A 546 -2.97 6.65 11.34
CA ALA A 546 -3.14 7.58 12.46
C ALA A 546 -4.12 8.72 12.13
N TYR A 547 -3.83 9.50 11.08
CA TYR A 547 -4.50 10.78 10.79
C TYR A 547 -5.04 10.89 9.36
N GLY A 548 -5.19 9.77 8.64
CA GLY A 548 -5.66 9.77 7.25
C GLY A 548 -4.79 10.63 6.31
N GLU A 549 -5.43 11.37 5.41
CA GLU A 549 -4.77 12.33 4.51
C GLU A 549 -3.83 13.30 5.27
N GLN A 550 -4.29 13.85 6.39
CA GLN A 550 -3.52 14.84 7.15
C GLN A 550 -2.24 14.25 7.73
N GLY A 551 -2.27 12.96 8.11
CA GLY A 551 -1.08 12.24 8.52
C GLY A 551 -0.05 12.11 7.40
N VAL A 552 -0.49 11.76 6.19
CA VAL A 552 0.38 11.68 5.00
C VAL A 552 1.03 13.04 4.72
N ILE A 553 0.23 14.11 4.72
CA ILE A 553 0.74 15.48 4.56
C ILE A 553 1.77 15.79 5.65
N ARG A 554 1.46 15.46 6.90
CA ARG A 554 2.35 15.70 8.04
C ARG A 554 3.67 14.96 7.90
N ALA A 555 3.66 13.69 7.50
CA ALA A 555 4.87 12.90 7.25
C ALA A 555 5.78 13.58 6.21
N VAL A 556 5.19 14.11 5.12
CA VAL A 556 5.95 14.87 4.12
C VAL A 556 6.51 16.17 4.70
N ARG A 557 5.73 16.93 5.49
CA ARG A 557 6.20 18.19 6.12
C ARG A 557 7.32 17.97 7.15
N ILE A 558 7.28 16.86 7.88
CA ILE A 558 8.37 16.45 8.78
C ILE A 558 9.65 16.24 7.96
N LEU A 559 9.59 15.41 6.92
CA LEU A 559 10.74 15.13 6.07
C LEU A 559 11.23 16.36 5.31
N GLU A 560 10.33 17.22 4.83
CA GLU A 560 10.67 18.50 4.20
C GLU A 560 11.53 19.35 5.13
N LYS A 561 11.08 19.55 6.38
CA LYS A 561 11.81 20.33 7.38
C LYS A 561 13.15 19.71 7.71
N GLU A 562 13.21 18.40 7.91
CA GLU A 562 14.46 17.70 8.22
C GLU A 562 15.46 17.75 7.06
N ILE A 563 15.01 17.53 5.81
CA ILE A 563 15.85 17.60 4.61
C ILE A 563 16.36 19.03 4.43
N ALA A 564 15.50 20.04 4.49
CA ALA A 564 15.89 21.44 4.33
C ALA A 564 16.90 21.87 5.40
N THR A 565 16.64 21.52 6.66
CA THR A 565 17.55 21.82 7.77
C THR A 565 18.90 21.13 7.58
N ALA A 566 18.89 19.85 7.21
CA ALA A 566 20.13 19.10 6.97
C ALA A 566 20.91 19.66 5.78
N MET A 567 20.26 20.08 4.69
CA MET A 567 20.90 20.77 3.57
C MET A 567 21.62 22.06 4.02
N GLN A 568 20.95 22.88 4.82
CA GLN A 568 21.53 24.11 5.36
C GLN A 568 22.75 23.81 6.24
N LEU A 569 22.63 22.85 7.16
CA LEU A 569 23.73 22.46 8.06
C LEU A 569 24.90 21.81 7.32
N MET A 570 24.64 21.11 6.21
CA MET A 570 25.67 20.58 5.31
C MET A 570 26.39 21.67 4.50
N GLY A 571 25.82 22.88 4.42
CA GLY A 571 26.34 23.95 3.59
C GLY A 571 26.00 23.75 2.11
N VAL A 572 24.81 23.25 1.79
CA VAL A 572 24.31 23.09 0.42
C VAL A 572 22.97 23.79 0.22
N ARG A 573 22.80 24.42 -0.94
CA ARG A 573 21.55 25.11 -1.33
C ARG A 573 20.71 24.34 -2.32
N ASP A 574 21.33 23.41 -3.05
CA ASP A 574 20.70 22.67 -4.13
C ASP A 574 21.21 21.23 -4.07
N LEU A 575 20.35 20.26 -4.35
CA LEU A 575 20.71 18.84 -4.29
C LEU A 575 21.87 18.48 -5.24
N SER A 576 22.05 19.21 -6.35
CA SER A 576 23.19 19.02 -7.27
C SER A 576 24.56 19.32 -6.65
N GLN A 577 24.59 20.01 -5.50
CA GLN A 577 25.81 20.31 -4.76
C GLN A 577 26.24 19.18 -3.82
N ILE A 578 25.35 18.22 -3.56
CA ILE A 578 25.65 17.05 -2.74
C ILE A 578 26.63 16.17 -3.50
N LYS A 579 27.70 15.77 -2.83
CA LYS A 579 28.82 15.02 -3.42
C LYS A 579 29.21 13.86 -2.50
N PRO A 580 29.86 12.82 -3.05
CA PRO A 580 30.31 11.69 -2.25
C PRO A 580 31.27 12.07 -1.10
N ASP A 581 32.10 13.10 -1.28
CA ASP A 581 33.02 13.59 -0.23
C ASP A 581 32.33 14.28 0.96
N MET A 582 31.00 14.46 0.89
CA MET A 582 30.17 14.95 1.99
C MET A 582 29.60 13.83 2.85
N VAL A 583 29.94 12.56 2.56
CA VAL A 583 29.58 11.40 3.38
C VAL A 583 30.82 10.57 3.66
N GLU A 584 31.03 10.25 4.93
CA GLU A 584 32.03 9.28 5.37
C GLU A 584 31.30 8.04 5.89
N CYS A 585 31.68 6.86 5.41
CA CYS A 585 31.09 5.60 5.85
C CYS A 585 32.16 4.69 6.44
N ILE A 586 31.80 3.95 7.49
CA ILE A 586 32.64 2.90 8.08
C ILE A 586 32.95 1.86 6.99
N GLN A 587 34.23 1.63 6.68
CA GLN A 587 34.61 0.56 5.74
C GLN A 587 34.39 -0.80 6.42
N GLU A 588 33.31 -1.47 6.04
CA GLU A 588 33.10 -2.86 6.44
C GLU A 588 33.77 -3.75 5.40
N ILE A 589 34.90 -4.34 5.78
CA ILE A 589 35.51 -5.41 4.99
C ILE A 589 34.74 -6.69 5.33
N TRP A 590 33.66 -6.94 4.60
CA TRP A 590 33.01 -8.26 4.56
C TRP A 590 33.92 -9.18 3.74
N LYS A 591 34.89 -9.81 4.40
CA LYS A 591 35.87 -10.71 3.80
C LYS A 591 35.29 -12.09 3.57
#